data_AF-A3RMR1-F1
#
_entry.id   AF-A3RMR1-F1
#
_cell.length_a   1.000
_cell.length_b   1.000
_cell.length_c   1.000
_cell.angle_alpha   90.00
_cell.angle_beta   90.00
_cell.angle_gamma   90.00
#
_symmetry.space_group_name_H-M   'P 1'
#
loop_
_entity.id
_entity.type
_entity.pdbx_description
1 polymer ?
#
loop_
_entity_poly.entity_id
_entity_poly.type
_entity_poly.pdbx_seq_one_letter_code
_entity_poly.pdbx_strand_id
1 'polypeptide(L)' 'KDDQLICVNENSGCEQYCSDHTGTKRSCRCHEGYSLLADGVSCTPT' A
#
# COMPACT_ATOMS: atom_id res chain seq x y z
N LYS A 1 -13.14 -12.88 13.06
CA LYS A 1 -11.68 -12.64 13.11
C LYS A 1 -11.23 -12.40 11.68
N ASP A 2 -11.50 -11.21 11.17
CA ASP A 2 -11.00 -10.78 9.86
C ASP A 2 -10.52 -9.34 10.05
N ASP A 3 -9.68 -9.21 11.07
CA ASP A 3 -9.20 -7.94 11.58
C ASP A 3 -7.78 -7.79 11.06
N GLN A 4 -7.71 -7.24 9.85
CA GLN A 4 -6.91 -6.03 9.63
C GLN A 4 -5.41 -6.18 9.93
N LEU A 5 -4.78 -7.16 9.31
CA LEU A 5 -3.32 -7.22 9.18
C LEU A 5 -2.88 -7.30 7.71
N ILE A 6 -3.68 -6.74 6.79
CA ILE A 6 -3.36 -6.78 5.35
C ILE A 6 -2.04 -6.04 5.16
N CYS A 7 -1.93 -4.80 5.64
CA CYS A 7 -0.68 -4.03 5.59
C CYS A 7 0.46 -4.56 6.46
N VAL A 8 0.17 -5.35 7.49
CA VAL A 8 1.21 -5.84 8.40
C VAL A 8 1.96 -7.05 7.81
N ASN A 9 1.35 -7.77 6.88
CA ASN A 9 2.02 -8.87 6.20
C ASN A 9 2.98 -8.35 5.09
N GLU A 10 4.22 -8.03 5.46
CA GLU A 10 5.29 -7.52 4.58
C GLU A 10 4.97 -6.22 3.84
N ASN A 11 4.36 -5.25 4.54
CA ASN A 11 3.77 -4.04 3.92
C ASN A 11 2.78 -4.39 2.79
N SER A 12 2.36 -5.65 2.76
CA SER A 12 1.51 -6.22 1.74
C SER A 12 2.11 -6.05 0.32
N GLY A 13 3.43 -5.90 0.23
CA GLY A 13 4.16 -5.63 -1.01
C GLY A 13 4.20 -4.17 -1.44
N CYS A 14 3.61 -3.22 -0.70
CA CYS A 14 3.78 -1.79 -0.97
C CYS A 14 5.25 -1.39 -0.76
N GLU A 15 5.81 -0.62 -1.69
CA GLU A 15 7.21 -0.18 -1.63
C GLU A 15 7.45 0.83 -0.51
N GLN A 16 6.50 1.74 -0.29
CA GLN A 16 6.61 2.79 0.73
C GLN A 16 5.54 2.65 1.81
N TYR A 17 4.31 3.11 1.56
CA TYR A 17 3.25 3.13 2.55
C TYR A 17 2.10 2.22 2.14
N CYS A 18 1.52 1.54 3.12
CA CYS A 18 0.32 0.73 2.96
C CYS A 18 -0.80 1.31 3.82
N SER A 19 -2.04 1.26 3.34
CA SER A 19 -3.22 1.68 4.09
C SER A 19 -4.34 0.66 3.95
N ASP A 20 -4.77 0.12 5.09
CA ASP A 20 -5.91 -0.79 5.18
C ASP A 20 -7.21 0.01 4.97
N HIS A 21 -8.12 -0.56 4.18
CA HIS A 21 -9.47 -0.03 3.95
C HIS A 21 -10.51 -0.98 4.57
N THR A 22 -11.78 -0.61 4.48
CA THR A 22 -12.87 -1.44 5.02
C THR A 22 -12.87 -2.84 4.40
N GLY A 23 -12.91 -3.86 5.27
CA GLY A 23 -12.86 -5.27 4.89
C GLY A 23 -11.45 -5.73 4.53
N THR A 24 -11.32 -6.45 3.41
CA THR A 24 -10.06 -7.04 2.92
C THR A 24 -9.33 -6.16 1.89
N LYS A 25 -9.74 -4.90 1.75
CA LYS A 25 -9.16 -3.96 0.78
C LYS A 25 -7.99 -3.22 1.38
N ARG A 26 -7.00 -2.92 0.53
CA ARG A 26 -5.79 -2.18 0.89
C ARG A 26 -5.30 -1.37 -0.30
N SER A 27 -4.63 -0.26 -0.03
CA SER A 27 -4.04 0.60 -1.06
C SER A 27 -2.63 1.03 -0.65
N CYS A 28 -1.71 1.02 -1.61
CA CYS A 28 -0.37 1.55 -1.42
C CYS A 28 -0.36 3.05 -1.66
N ARG A 29 0.51 3.76 -0.95
CA ARG A 29 0.73 5.20 -1.07
C ARG A 29 2.23 5.47 -1.13
N CYS A 30 2.60 6.55 -1.80
CA CYS A 30 3.97 6.99 -1.94
C CYS A 30 4.18 8.30 -1.18
N HIS A 31 5.44 8.60 -0.83
CA HIS A 31 5.80 9.89 -0.26
C HIS A 31 5.49 11.04 -1.23
N GLU A 32 5.35 12.25 -0.71
CA GLU A 32 5.27 13.44 -1.56
C GLU A 32 6.49 13.52 -2.49
N GLY A 33 6.25 13.83 -3.77
CA GLY A 33 7.26 13.76 -4.83
C GLY A 33 7.39 12.38 -5.49
N TYR A 34 6.63 11.37 -5.05
CA TYR A 34 6.56 10.06 -5.69
C TYR A 34 5.13 9.75 -6.14
N SER A 35 5.02 9.07 -7.28
CA SER A 35 3.76 8.60 -7.86
C SER A 35 3.69 7.08 -7.81
N LEU A 36 2.52 6.55 -7.45
CA LEU A 36 2.26 5.11 -7.46
C LEU A 36 2.17 4.62 -8.91
N LEU A 37 2.91 3.56 -9.22
CA LEU A 37 2.92 2.94 -10.54
C LEU A 37 1.64 2.11 -10.78
N ALA A 38 1.44 1.72 -12.03
CA ALA A 38 0.26 0.96 -12.47
C ALA A 38 0.17 -0.46 -11.86
N ASP A 39 1.29 -1.00 -11.37
CA ASP A 39 1.31 -2.25 -10.59
C ASP A 39 0.63 -2.09 -9.20
N GLY A 40 0.41 -0.84 -8.76
CA GLY A 40 -0.32 -0.52 -7.53
C GLY A 40 0.47 -0.76 -6.25
N VAL A 41 1.78 -1.05 -6.34
CA VAL A 41 2.65 -1.34 -5.19
C VAL A 41 3.96 -0.56 -5.20
N SER A 42 4.53 -0.28 -6.36
CA SER A 42 5.80 0.42 -6.56
C SER A 42 5.62 1.93 -6.70
N CYS A 43 6.63 2.68 -6.26
CA CYS A 43 6.61 4.14 -6.28
C CYS A 43 7.78 4.67 -7.14
N THR A 44 7.48 5.58 -8.06
CA THR A 44 8.52 6.29 -8.83
C THR A 44 8.60 7.74 -8.41
N PRO A 45 9.79 8.37 -8.34
CA PRO A 45 9.87 9.82 -8.26
C PRO A 45 9.11 10.44 -9.44
N THR A 46 8.41 11.53 -9.15
CA THR A 46 7.55 12.26 -10.10
C THR A 46 8.35 13.34 -10.82
#